data_AF-A0A8S3WRC0-F1
#
_entry.id   AF-A0A8S3WRC0-F1
#
_cell.length_a   1.000
_cell.length_b   1.000
_cell.length_c   1.000
_cell.angle_alpha   90.00
_cell.angle_beta   90.00
_cell.angle_gamma   90.00
#
_symmetry.space_group_name_H-M   'P 1'
#
loop_
_entity.id
_entity.type
_entity.pdbx_description
1 polymer ?
#
loop_
_entity_poly.entity_id
_entity_poly.type
_entity_poly.pdbx_seq_one_letter_code
_entity_poly.pdbx_strand_id
1 'polypeptide(L)'
;MKYLLTISVSQITSVLFILMQILNNITARRVPVEGYFPNGFYENQAQYIKFNAALQKLEHEPKWVENWPDPSIKMGQVSGVALDNSGLLLVFHRASNTWDASTFNERNVYSAIGEAPIPHPTILIFNDTGELVDMWGQNLFYIPHGITVDSSSNVWLTDVALHQVFKFTPGQRDKPAMVLGEKFIPGDDEEHFCKPSAIAVMSSGEFFVADGYCNTRIIKFAPDGTRILQWGRRYGESPFVLNVPHALALAEERGAVCVADRERGRAACFRADNGTYVAAYSSWLVGARLFSLAYAPAHGGRLYVVNGPNGGVPVRGYVLDYESGRMLATFAPHDGFSNPHDIAVTPDGSKVYVPELNPYRVCKFVDETPRNGTERNTPVKPTATIESVGPVVDGAVGVGVGLGAGVQAGAWGALWGALGAVLLALGALALLRARNRGKDFEDEPLVH
;
A
#
# COMPACT_ATOMS: atom_id res chain seq x y z
N MET A 1 47.97 -35.77 1.67
CA MET A 1 46.52 -35.62 1.35
C MET A 1 46.19 -34.14 1.33
N LYS A 2 45.91 -33.61 0.14
CA LYS A 2 45.45 -32.24 -0.12
C LYS A 2 43.96 -32.14 0.19
N TYR A 3 43.50 -31.12 0.91
CA TYR A 3 42.20 -30.45 0.70
C TYR A 3 42.26 -29.10 1.43
N LEU A 4 42.82 -28.07 0.77
CA LEU A 4 42.63 -26.68 1.15
C LEU A 4 41.43 -26.17 0.36
N LEU A 5 40.28 -26.00 1.02
CA LEU A 5 39.12 -25.32 0.44
C LEU A 5 39.49 -23.85 0.23
N THR A 6 39.77 -23.47 -1.01
CA THR A 6 39.73 -22.08 -1.47
C THR A 6 38.27 -21.67 -1.64
N ILE A 7 37.74 -20.95 -0.65
CA ILE A 7 36.44 -20.26 -0.75
C ILE A 7 36.69 -19.02 -1.61
N SER A 8 35.98 -18.91 -2.75
CA SER A 8 36.11 -17.77 -3.65
C SER A 8 35.45 -16.52 -3.05
N VAL A 9 35.89 -15.33 -3.47
CA VAL A 9 35.24 -14.05 -3.10
C VAL A 9 33.74 -14.07 -3.43
N SER A 10 33.34 -14.80 -4.50
CA SER A 10 31.94 -14.97 -4.88
C SER A 10 31.13 -15.73 -3.82
N GLN A 11 31.71 -16.75 -3.17
CA GLN A 11 31.04 -17.49 -2.10
C GLN A 11 30.89 -16.65 -0.84
N ILE A 12 31.84 -15.76 -0.56
CA ILE A 12 31.75 -14.81 0.56
C ILE A 12 30.66 -13.77 0.29
N THR A 13 30.56 -13.24 -0.94
CA THR A 13 29.49 -12.30 -1.29
C THR A 13 28.11 -12.95 -1.26
N SER A 14 27.97 -14.22 -1.67
CA SER A 14 26.71 -14.95 -1.58
C SER A 14 26.29 -15.18 -0.13
N VAL A 15 27.24 -15.51 0.75
CA VAL A 15 26.96 -15.68 2.19
C VAL A 15 26.60 -14.34 2.84
N LEU A 16 27.27 -13.25 2.47
CA LEU A 16 26.95 -11.90 2.97
C LEU A 16 25.57 -11.43 2.51
N PHE A 17 25.18 -11.75 1.27
CA PHE A 17 23.86 -11.45 0.71
C PHE A 17 22.76 -12.25 1.41
N ILE A 18 22.99 -13.53 1.69
CA ILE A 18 22.08 -14.38 2.47
C ILE A 18 21.97 -13.86 3.91
N LEU A 19 23.07 -13.46 4.53
CA LEU A 19 23.07 -12.85 5.87
C LEU A 19 22.34 -11.50 5.89
N MET A 20 22.47 -10.65 4.86
CA MET A 20 21.68 -9.42 4.74
C MET A 20 20.20 -9.70 4.51
N GLN A 21 19.82 -10.74 3.78
CA GLN A 21 18.42 -11.16 3.68
C GLN A 21 17.87 -11.71 5.00
N ILE A 22 18.69 -12.44 5.77
CA ILE A 22 18.31 -12.93 7.11
C ILE A 22 18.21 -11.76 8.09
N LEU A 23 19.15 -10.81 8.08
CA LEU A 23 19.10 -9.59 8.90
C LEU A 23 17.91 -8.70 8.52
N ASN A 24 17.62 -8.52 7.23
CA ASN A 24 16.42 -7.78 6.77
C ASN A 24 15.12 -8.50 7.17
N ASN A 25 15.10 -9.84 7.22
CA ASN A 25 13.98 -10.61 7.78
C ASN A 25 13.85 -10.51 9.30
N ILE A 26 14.92 -10.15 10.01
CA ILE A 26 14.95 -9.96 11.46
C ILE A 26 14.62 -8.50 11.83
N THR A 27 14.97 -7.52 10.99
CA THR A 27 14.63 -6.10 11.17
C THR A 27 13.32 -5.69 10.52
N ALA A 28 12.78 -6.47 9.58
CA ALA A 28 11.38 -6.37 9.18
C ALA A 28 10.54 -6.75 10.40
N ARG A 29 10.11 -5.73 11.16
CA ARG A 29 9.15 -5.88 12.24
C ARG A 29 7.96 -6.66 11.68
N ARG A 30 7.85 -7.92 12.10
CA ARG A 30 6.64 -8.72 11.92
C ARG A 30 5.54 -8.04 12.72
N VAL A 31 4.79 -7.14 12.09
CA VAL A 31 3.45 -6.82 12.57
C VAL A 31 2.67 -8.14 12.41
N PRO A 32 2.12 -8.72 13.48
CA PRO A 32 1.28 -9.90 13.36
C PRO A 32 0.12 -9.54 12.43
N VAL A 33 0.00 -10.26 11.31
CA VAL A 33 -1.22 -10.21 10.49
C VAL A 33 -2.29 -10.91 11.30
N GLU A 34 -2.94 -10.16 12.18
CA GLU A 34 -4.02 -10.68 13.01
C GLU A 34 -5.27 -10.82 12.14
N GLY A 35 -5.64 -12.08 11.88
CA GLY A 35 -7.00 -12.52 11.53
C GLY A 35 -7.60 -12.00 10.22
N TYR A 36 -7.63 -12.86 9.20
CA TYR A 36 -8.65 -12.79 8.16
C TYR A 36 -10.00 -13.11 8.83
N PHE A 37 -10.87 -12.10 9.03
CA PHE A 37 -12.20 -12.30 9.60
C PHE A 37 -13.23 -12.50 8.48
N PRO A 38 -13.87 -13.67 8.34
CA PRO A 38 -14.96 -13.87 7.40
C PRO A 38 -16.27 -13.20 7.87
N ASN A 39 -17.20 -13.01 6.93
CA ASN A 39 -18.51 -12.34 7.05
C ASN A 39 -19.33 -12.60 8.33
N GLY A 40 -19.99 -11.56 8.85
CA GLY A 40 -21.06 -11.66 9.88
C GLY A 40 -21.00 -10.69 11.08
N PHE A 41 -20.24 -9.59 11.02
CA PHE A 41 -19.79 -8.88 12.22
C PHE A 41 -20.76 -7.82 12.81
N TYR A 42 -22.04 -8.16 12.93
CA TYR A 42 -22.95 -7.56 13.90
C TYR A 42 -23.95 -8.60 14.43
N GLU A 43 -23.47 -9.76 14.89
CA GLU A 43 -24.37 -10.74 15.50
C GLU A 43 -24.70 -10.41 16.97
N ASN A 44 -23.98 -9.48 17.64
CA ASN A 44 -24.37 -9.02 18.98
C ASN A 44 -23.92 -7.60 19.37
N GLN A 45 -24.67 -7.00 20.29
CA GLN A 45 -24.49 -5.63 20.81
C GLN A 45 -23.12 -5.39 21.46
N ALA A 46 -22.46 -6.44 21.97
CA ALA A 46 -21.15 -6.31 22.61
C ALA A 46 -20.04 -5.94 21.61
N GLN A 47 -20.07 -6.49 20.39
CA GLN A 47 -19.12 -6.14 19.33
C GLN A 47 -19.28 -4.68 18.89
N TYR A 48 -20.52 -4.20 18.75
CA TYR A 48 -20.80 -2.80 18.44
C TYR A 48 -20.27 -1.85 19.53
N ILE A 49 -20.47 -2.19 20.81
CA ILE A 49 -19.94 -1.40 21.93
C ILE A 49 -18.41 -1.38 21.90
N LYS A 50 -17.77 -2.53 21.67
CA LYS A 50 -16.30 -2.63 21.55
C LYS A 50 -15.76 -1.78 20.40
N PHE A 51 -16.42 -1.84 19.23
CA PHE A 51 -16.06 -1.05 18.06
C PHE A 51 -16.11 0.46 18.36
N ASN A 52 -17.24 0.93 18.89
CA ASN A 52 -17.38 2.35 19.20
C ASN A 52 -16.43 2.82 20.30
N ALA A 53 -16.18 1.99 21.32
CA ALA A 53 -15.20 2.29 22.36
C ALA A 53 -13.77 2.37 21.81
N ALA A 54 -13.43 1.58 20.78
CA ALA A 54 -12.15 1.68 20.11
C ALA A 54 -12.05 2.94 19.24
N LEU A 55 -13.11 3.27 18.49
CA LEU A 55 -13.14 4.51 17.70
C LEU A 55 -12.98 5.76 18.57
N GLN A 56 -13.63 5.81 19.73
CA GLN A 56 -13.53 6.95 20.66
C GLN A 56 -12.10 7.20 21.18
N LYS A 57 -11.21 6.20 21.09
CA LYS A 57 -9.79 6.34 21.49
C LYS A 57 -8.91 6.92 20.38
N LEU A 58 -9.40 6.98 19.14
CA LEU A 58 -8.67 7.53 18.01
C LEU A 58 -8.85 9.04 17.94
N GLU A 59 -7.86 9.73 17.38
CA GLU A 59 -8.03 11.11 16.95
C GLU A 59 -9.15 11.18 15.89
N HIS A 60 -10.00 12.21 15.95
CA HIS A 60 -11.08 12.42 14.98
C HIS A 60 -10.67 13.49 13.97
N GLU A 61 -9.49 13.26 13.38
CA GLU A 61 -8.83 14.12 12.42
C GLU A 61 -8.40 13.26 11.21
N PRO A 62 -8.29 13.84 10.01
CA PRO A 62 -8.63 15.23 9.65
C PRO A 62 -10.15 15.50 9.68
N LYS A 63 -10.56 16.76 9.85
CA LYS A 63 -11.96 17.20 9.90
C LYS A 63 -12.54 17.49 8.52
N TRP A 64 -13.79 17.12 8.31
CA TRP A 64 -14.50 17.37 7.06
C TRP A 64 -14.74 18.86 6.82
N VAL A 65 -14.54 19.31 5.58
CA VAL A 65 -14.90 20.64 5.11
C VAL A 65 -16.25 20.55 4.40
N GLU A 66 -17.29 21.05 5.05
CA GLU A 66 -18.64 21.08 4.46
C GLU A 66 -18.70 21.96 3.22
N ASN A 67 -19.62 21.63 2.31
CA ASN A 67 -19.87 22.38 1.07
C ASN A 67 -18.63 22.58 0.19
N TRP A 68 -17.68 21.64 0.26
CA TRP A 68 -16.52 21.56 -0.60
C TRP A 68 -16.55 20.25 -1.42
N PRO A 69 -16.31 20.29 -2.74
CA PRO A 69 -16.26 21.48 -3.60
C PRO A 69 -17.65 22.11 -3.72
N ASP A 70 -17.82 23.14 -4.56
CA ASP A 70 -19.14 23.73 -4.83
C ASP A 70 -20.18 22.63 -5.18
N PRO A 71 -21.26 22.45 -4.38
CA PRO A 71 -22.25 21.39 -4.58
C PRO A 71 -23.06 21.49 -5.88
N SER A 72 -22.99 22.64 -6.58
CA SER A 72 -23.61 22.83 -7.88
C SER A 72 -22.90 22.04 -8.98
N ILE A 73 -21.61 21.73 -8.80
CA ILE A 73 -20.79 21.01 -9.79
C ILE A 73 -21.23 19.56 -9.84
N LYS A 74 -21.62 19.10 -11.03
CA LYS A 74 -22.14 17.75 -11.26
C LYS A 74 -21.03 16.85 -11.76
N MET A 75 -20.95 15.69 -11.13
CA MET A 75 -20.04 14.61 -11.48
C MET A 75 -20.81 13.29 -11.51
N GLY A 76 -20.21 12.32 -12.19
CA GLY A 76 -20.69 10.93 -12.20
C GLY A 76 -20.08 10.16 -11.04
N GLN A 77 -20.07 8.84 -11.16
CA GLN A 77 -19.26 8.00 -10.28
C GLN A 77 -17.80 8.50 -10.27
N VAL A 78 -17.32 9.00 -9.13
CA VAL A 78 -15.97 9.54 -8.99
C VAL A 78 -15.04 8.40 -8.63
N SER A 79 -14.16 8.05 -9.55
CA SER A 79 -13.33 6.85 -9.44
C SER A 79 -11.93 7.13 -8.93
N GLY A 80 -11.42 8.36 -9.05
CA GLY A 80 -10.07 8.64 -8.59
C GLY A 80 -9.82 10.11 -8.31
N VAL A 81 -8.83 10.37 -7.46
CA VAL A 81 -8.35 11.71 -7.16
C VAL A 81 -6.83 11.75 -7.12
N ALA A 82 -6.24 12.85 -7.57
CA ALA A 82 -4.81 13.09 -7.47
C ALA A 82 -4.53 14.57 -7.22
N LEU A 83 -3.45 14.87 -6.52
CA LEU A 83 -2.94 16.24 -6.40
C LEU A 83 -1.86 16.45 -7.46
N ASP A 84 -1.90 17.59 -8.14
CA ASP A 84 -0.77 18.00 -8.97
C ASP A 84 0.35 18.64 -8.12
N ASN A 85 1.48 18.90 -8.75
CA ASN A 85 2.67 19.46 -8.10
C ASN A 85 2.47 20.91 -7.60
N SER A 86 1.36 21.57 -7.95
CA SER A 86 0.98 22.90 -7.47
C SER A 86 -0.07 22.85 -6.35
N GLY A 87 -0.59 21.66 -6.03
CA GLY A 87 -1.61 21.44 -5.01
C GLY A 87 -3.05 21.55 -5.52
N LEU A 88 -3.28 21.60 -6.84
CA LEU A 88 -4.63 21.49 -7.40
C LEU A 88 -5.10 20.04 -7.33
N LEU A 89 -6.39 19.84 -7.03
CA LEU A 89 -7.01 18.52 -7.02
C LEU A 89 -7.53 18.18 -8.42
N LEU A 90 -7.06 17.09 -9.00
CA LEU A 90 -7.66 16.44 -10.16
C LEU A 90 -8.64 15.38 -9.69
N VAL A 91 -9.84 15.42 -10.24
CA VAL A 91 -10.93 14.48 -9.98
C VAL A 91 -11.26 13.73 -11.27
N PHE A 92 -11.12 12.40 -11.27
CA PHE A 92 -11.45 11.54 -12.40
C PHE A 92 -12.81 10.87 -12.16
N HIS A 93 -13.77 11.11 -13.05
CA HIS A 93 -15.14 10.62 -12.90
C HIS A 93 -15.70 10.07 -14.22
N ARG A 94 -16.73 9.22 -14.11
CA ARG A 94 -17.35 8.52 -15.24
C ARG A 94 -18.41 9.34 -15.99
N ALA A 95 -18.57 10.61 -15.66
CA ALA A 95 -19.63 11.49 -16.18
C ALA A 95 -21.01 10.80 -16.20
N SER A 96 -21.59 10.56 -17.37
CA SER A 96 -22.88 9.87 -17.53
C SER A 96 -22.77 8.34 -17.44
N ASN A 97 -21.58 7.76 -17.61
CA ASN A 97 -21.39 6.32 -17.61
C ASN A 97 -21.38 5.79 -16.16
N THR A 98 -21.93 4.59 -16.00
CA THR A 98 -21.97 3.88 -14.72
C THR A 98 -21.34 2.51 -14.90
N TRP A 99 -20.44 2.14 -13.99
CA TRP A 99 -20.01 0.76 -13.87
C TRP A 99 -21.00 0.02 -12.96
N ASP A 100 -21.75 -0.89 -13.56
CA ASP A 100 -22.67 -1.81 -12.90
C ASP A 100 -22.48 -3.26 -13.43
N ALA A 101 -23.42 -4.14 -13.10
CA ALA A 101 -23.37 -5.55 -13.46
C ALA A 101 -23.48 -5.81 -14.99
N SER A 102 -23.94 -4.84 -15.78
CA SER A 102 -24.14 -4.96 -17.23
C SER A 102 -22.94 -4.48 -18.06
N THR A 103 -22.02 -3.73 -17.44
CA THR A 103 -20.89 -3.07 -18.12
C THR A 103 -19.96 -4.05 -18.83
N PHE A 104 -19.84 -5.28 -18.33
CA PHE A 104 -18.95 -6.31 -18.88
C PHE A 104 -19.66 -7.65 -18.99
N ASN A 105 -19.29 -8.44 -20.00
CA ASN A 105 -19.69 -9.84 -20.06
C ASN A 105 -18.84 -10.74 -19.14
N GLU A 106 -19.14 -12.04 -19.12
CA GLU A 106 -18.44 -13.04 -18.30
C GLU A 106 -16.93 -13.17 -18.60
N ARG A 107 -16.50 -12.73 -19.79
CA ARG A 107 -15.09 -12.72 -20.20
C ARG A 107 -14.39 -11.40 -19.92
N ASN A 108 -15.02 -10.52 -19.12
CA ASN A 108 -14.53 -9.18 -18.81
C ASN A 108 -14.45 -8.22 -20.00
N VAL A 109 -15.06 -8.55 -21.15
CA VAL A 109 -15.09 -7.67 -22.32
C VAL A 109 -16.22 -6.65 -22.14
N TYR A 110 -15.93 -5.38 -22.47
CA TYR A 110 -16.89 -4.29 -22.38
C TYR A 110 -18.11 -4.52 -23.28
N SER A 111 -19.32 -4.31 -22.76
CA SER A 111 -20.57 -4.66 -23.45
C SER A 111 -20.97 -3.68 -24.55
N ALA A 112 -20.53 -2.42 -24.46
CA ALA A 112 -20.95 -1.33 -25.37
C ALA A 112 -19.85 -0.95 -26.39
N ILE A 113 -19.08 -1.94 -26.86
CA ILE A 113 -18.11 -1.72 -27.95
C ILE A 113 -18.86 -1.25 -29.20
N GLY A 114 -18.37 -0.14 -29.78
CA GLY A 114 -19.00 0.54 -30.92
C GLY A 114 -19.71 1.83 -30.54
N GLU A 115 -20.02 2.03 -29.25
CA GLU A 115 -20.47 3.33 -28.77
C GLU A 115 -19.32 4.36 -28.71
N ALA A 116 -19.68 5.64 -28.79
CA ALA A 116 -18.72 6.72 -28.66
C ALA A 116 -18.17 6.78 -27.21
N PRO A 117 -16.92 7.24 -27.01
CA PRO A 117 -16.41 7.52 -25.68
C PRO A 117 -17.25 8.61 -24.99
N ILE A 118 -17.07 8.77 -23.68
CA ILE A 118 -17.77 9.78 -22.87
C ILE A 118 -17.58 11.17 -23.50
N PRO A 119 -18.65 11.87 -23.94
CA PRO A 119 -18.51 13.14 -24.67
C PRO A 119 -18.28 14.35 -23.76
N HIS A 120 -18.41 14.18 -22.45
CA HIS A 120 -18.21 15.22 -21.45
C HIS A 120 -16.80 15.15 -20.85
N PRO A 121 -16.30 16.26 -20.26
CA PRO A 121 -15.08 16.21 -19.47
C PRO A 121 -15.17 15.11 -18.41
N THR A 122 -14.08 14.37 -18.24
CA THR A 122 -13.95 13.27 -17.27
C THR A 122 -12.95 13.62 -16.17
N ILE A 123 -12.14 14.66 -16.38
CA ILE A 123 -11.19 15.18 -15.42
C ILE A 123 -11.60 16.61 -15.09
N LEU A 124 -11.86 16.85 -13.80
CA LEU A 124 -12.18 18.16 -13.25
C LEU A 124 -11.03 18.60 -12.34
N ILE A 125 -10.61 19.86 -12.44
CA ILE A 125 -9.49 20.39 -11.65
C ILE A 125 -10.01 21.48 -10.71
N PHE A 126 -9.77 21.29 -9.42
CA PHE A 126 -10.21 22.19 -8.37
C PHE A 126 -9.02 22.85 -7.69
N ASN A 127 -9.16 24.13 -7.36
CA ASN A 127 -8.25 24.79 -6.44
C ASN A 127 -8.63 24.47 -4.98
N ASP A 128 -7.86 25.02 -4.04
CA ASP A 128 -8.06 24.74 -2.61
C ASP A 128 -9.41 25.25 -2.06
N THR A 129 -9.97 26.32 -2.64
CA THR A 129 -11.27 26.89 -2.25
C THR A 129 -12.44 26.03 -2.76
N GLY A 130 -12.20 25.10 -3.68
CA GLY A 130 -13.22 24.23 -4.26
C GLY A 130 -13.83 24.77 -5.55
N GLU A 131 -13.23 25.81 -6.12
CA GLU A 131 -13.60 26.34 -7.42
C GLU A 131 -13.04 25.46 -8.54
N LEU A 132 -13.86 25.20 -9.55
CA LEU A 132 -13.46 24.50 -10.77
C LEU A 132 -12.63 25.44 -11.64
N VAL A 133 -11.33 25.16 -11.74
CA VAL A 133 -10.39 26.02 -12.48
C VAL A 133 -10.08 25.50 -13.88
N ASP A 134 -10.29 24.21 -14.14
CA ASP A 134 -10.04 23.59 -15.44
C ASP A 134 -10.80 22.26 -15.58
N MET A 135 -11.00 21.80 -16.81
CA MET A 135 -11.61 20.50 -17.12
C MET A 135 -11.19 19.98 -18.49
N TRP A 136 -11.02 18.66 -18.61
CA TRP A 136 -10.68 18.01 -19.88
C TRP A 136 -11.04 16.51 -19.85
N GLY A 137 -10.60 15.76 -20.85
CA GLY A 137 -10.77 14.30 -20.94
C GLY A 137 -12.03 13.85 -21.68
N GLN A 138 -12.72 14.78 -22.36
CA GLN A 138 -13.84 14.47 -23.23
C GLN A 138 -13.42 13.64 -24.45
N ASN A 139 -14.27 12.70 -24.86
CA ASN A 139 -14.10 11.80 -25.99
C ASN A 139 -12.89 10.84 -25.89
N LEU A 140 -12.37 10.59 -24.69
CA LEU A 140 -11.19 9.73 -24.50
C LEU A 140 -11.50 8.40 -23.80
N PHE A 141 -12.38 8.41 -22.80
CA PHE A 141 -12.57 7.30 -21.86
C PHE A 141 -13.98 6.70 -21.92
N TYR A 142 -14.11 5.48 -21.42
CA TYR A 142 -15.37 4.72 -21.36
C TYR A 142 -15.77 4.41 -19.93
N ILE A 143 -14.87 3.84 -19.13
CA ILE A 143 -15.08 3.61 -17.69
C ILE A 143 -13.79 3.99 -16.94
N PRO A 144 -13.62 5.29 -16.66
CA PRO A 144 -12.59 5.83 -15.78
C PRO A 144 -12.41 5.04 -14.46
N HIS A 145 -11.15 4.88 -14.06
CA HIS A 145 -10.79 4.27 -12.78
C HIS A 145 -9.73 5.05 -12.01
N GLY A 146 -8.44 4.70 -12.12
CA GLY A 146 -7.36 5.31 -11.35
C GLY A 146 -6.81 6.58 -12.00
N ILE A 147 -6.31 7.51 -11.19
CA ILE A 147 -5.58 8.72 -11.62
C ILE A 147 -4.39 8.96 -10.69
N THR A 148 -3.26 9.40 -11.24
CA THR A 148 -2.13 9.91 -10.46
C THR A 148 -1.38 10.98 -11.26
N VAL A 149 -0.62 11.84 -10.58
CA VAL A 149 0.22 12.86 -11.21
C VAL A 149 1.66 12.60 -10.82
N ASP A 150 2.57 12.53 -11.80
CA ASP A 150 3.99 12.32 -11.54
C ASP A 150 4.75 13.62 -11.25
N SER A 151 6.01 13.51 -10.84
CA SER A 151 6.89 14.65 -10.51
C SER A 151 7.16 15.59 -11.71
N SER A 152 6.88 15.14 -12.93
CA SER A 152 6.98 15.94 -14.17
C SER A 152 5.61 16.51 -14.59
N SER A 153 4.61 16.45 -13.70
CA SER A 153 3.23 16.89 -13.92
C SER A 153 2.50 16.13 -15.03
N ASN A 154 2.96 14.93 -15.41
CA ASN A 154 2.19 14.08 -16.30
C ASN A 154 1.02 13.46 -15.54
N VAL A 155 -0.14 13.37 -16.20
CA VAL A 155 -1.33 12.72 -15.64
C VAL A 155 -1.40 11.29 -16.16
N TRP A 156 -1.43 10.34 -15.24
CA TRP A 156 -1.53 8.91 -15.52
C TRP A 156 -2.90 8.39 -15.14
N LEU A 157 -3.50 7.58 -16.01
CA LEU A 157 -4.91 7.19 -15.90
C LEU A 157 -5.08 5.70 -16.23
N THR A 158 -6.04 5.04 -15.58
CA THR A 158 -6.54 3.73 -16.04
C THR A 158 -7.99 3.81 -16.49
N ASP A 159 -8.31 3.03 -17.52
CA ASP A 159 -9.68 2.80 -17.94
C ASP A 159 -9.96 1.30 -17.97
N VAL A 160 -10.97 0.87 -17.21
CA VAL A 160 -11.26 -0.55 -17.05
C VAL A 160 -12.04 -1.16 -18.21
N ALA A 161 -12.79 -0.34 -18.98
CA ALA A 161 -13.45 -0.79 -20.19
C ALA A 161 -12.44 -0.97 -21.32
N LEU A 162 -11.50 -0.03 -21.43
CA LEU A 162 -10.43 -0.10 -22.42
C LEU A 162 -9.37 -1.14 -22.07
N HIS A 163 -9.28 -1.56 -20.80
CA HIS A 163 -8.19 -2.40 -20.27
C HIS A 163 -6.81 -1.77 -20.49
N GLN A 164 -6.73 -0.45 -20.34
CA GLN A 164 -5.55 0.32 -20.73
C GLN A 164 -5.09 1.28 -19.64
N VAL A 165 -3.80 1.61 -19.71
CA VAL A 165 -3.11 2.65 -18.94
C VAL A 165 -2.68 3.76 -19.90
N PHE A 166 -2.84 5.02 -19.48
CA PHE A 166 -2.53 6.19 -20.29
C PHE A 166 -1.60 7.15 -19.54
N LYS A 167 -0.73 7.84 -20.28
CA LYS A 167 0.06 8.99 -19.81
C LYS A 167 -0.22 10.21 -20.67
N PHE A 168 -0.55 11.34 -20.06
CA PHE A 168 -0.73 12.64 -20.71
C PHE A 168 0.29 13.63 -20.18
N THR A 169 0.92 14.41 -21.06
CA THR A 169 1.88 15.44 -20.66
C THR A 169 1.17 16.78 -20.45
N PRO A 170 1.69 17.71 -19.64
CA PRO A 170 1.04 19.00 -19.33
C PRO A 170 0.57 19.80 -20.56
N GLY A 171 1.28 19.67 -21.70
CA GLY A 171 0.98 20.38 -22.94
C GLY A 171 0.17 19.60 -23.97
N GLN A 172 -0.16 18.32 -23.73
CA GLN A 172 -0.88 17.48 -24.67
C GLN A 172 -1.93 16.64 -23.92
N ARG A 173 -3.17 17.12 -23.93
CA ARG A 173 -4.32 16.54 -23.21
C ARG A 173 -5.37 15.92 -24.11
N ASP A 174 -5.26 16.14 -25.41
CA ASP A 174 -6.13 15.59 -26.46
C ASP A 174 -5.68 14.19 -26.92
N LYS A 175 -4.40 13.85 -26.70
CA LYS A 175 -3.82 12.56 -27.07
C LYS A 175 -2.80 12.10 -26.02
N PRO A 176 -2.82 10.82 -25.63
CA PRO A 176 -1.82 10.28 -24.71
C PRO A 176 -0.43 10.22 -25.36
N ALA A 177 0.59 10.51 -24.56
CA ALA A 177 1.99 10.30 -24.91
C ALA A 177 2.41 8.83 -24.78
N MET A 178 1.68 8.05 -23.97
CA MET A 178 1.86 6.60 -23.82
C MET A 178 0.51 5.92 -23.62
N VAL A 179 0.35 4.75 -24.25
CA VAL A 179 -0.78 3.83 -24.04
C VAL A 179 -0.20 2.45 -23.84
N LEU A 180 -0.62 1.76 -22.77
CA LEU A 180 -0.27 0.36 -22.50
C LEU A 180 -1.55 -0.47 -22.40
N GLY A 181 -1.52 -1.71 -22.86
CA GLY A 181 -2.70 -2.56 -23.01
C GLY A 181 -3.33 -2.44 -24.40
N GLU A 182 -4.16 -3.42 -24.75
CA GLU A 182 -4.90 -3.43 -26.00
C GLU A 182 -6.37 -3.03 -25.78
N LYS A 183 -6.85 -2.12 -26.63
CA LYS A 183 -8.16 -1.48 -26.47
C LYS A 183 -9.30 -2.50 -26.47
N PHE A 184 -10.05 -2.57 -25.37
CA PHE A 184 -11.17 -3.49 -25.14
C PHE A 184 -10.80 -4.98 -25.06
N ILE A 185 -9.52 -5.33 -25.03
CA ILE A 185 -9.07 -6.72 -24.98
C ILE A 185 -8.50 -7.01 -23.59
N PRO A 186 -9.25 -7.73 -22.72
CA PRO A 186 -8.72 -8.18 -21.45
C PRO A 186 -7.74 -9.34 -21.64
N GLY A 187 -6.71 -9.41 -20.80
CA GLY A 187 -5.78 -10.53 -20.76
C GLY A 187 -4.84 -10.49 -19.55
N ASP A 188 -4.04 -11.53 -19.37
CA ASP A 188 -3.08 -11.70 -18.28
C ASP A 188 -1.64 -11.95 -18.76
N ASP A 189 -1.37 -11.71 -20.05
CA ASP A 189 -0.05 -11.86 -20.67
C ASP A 189 0.83 -10.59 -20.54
N GLU A 190 1.87 -10.50 -21.38
CA GLU A 190 2.85 -9.40 -21.41
C GLU A 190 2.34 -8.11 -22.06
N GLU A 191 1.28 -8.16 -22.85
CA GLU A 191 0.78 -7.00 -23.59
C GLU A 191 -0.57 -6.51 -23.07
N HIS A 192 -1.33 -7.37 -22.39
CA HIS A 192 -2.67 -7.07 -21.92
C HIS A 192 -2.75 -6.77 -20.43
N PHE A 193 -3.80 -6.03 -20.07
CA PHE A 193 -4.29 -5.91 -18.69
C PHE A 193 -5.70 -6.48 -18.59
N CYS A 194 -6.18 -6.70 -17.37
CA CYS A 194 -7.55 -7.06 -17.11
C CYS A 194 -8.14 -6.14 -16.04
N LYS A 195 -8.67 -5.01 -16.53
CA LYS A 195 -9.31 -3.94 -15.75
C LYS A 195 -8.30 -3.36 -14.73
N PRO A 196 -7.25 -2.68 -15.23
CA PRO A 196 -6.22 -2.10 -14.37
C PRO A 196 -6.80 -0.99 -13.49
N SER A 197 -6.39 -0.94 -12.23
CA SER A 197 -7.07 -0.14 -11.21
C SER A 197 -6.26 1.08 -10.76
N ALA A 198 -4.93 1.01 -10.71
CA ALA A 198 -4.12 2.12 -10.21
C ALA A 198 -2.73 2.15 -10.84
N ILE A 199 -2.14 3.34 -10.83
CA ILE A 199 -0.74 3.59 -11.17
C ILE A 199 -0.08 4.30 -10.00
N ALA A 200 1.19 3.99 -9.73
CA ALA A 200 2.05 4.85 -8.92
C ALA A 200 3.40 5.04 -9.63
N VAL A 201 3.85 6.29 -9.74
CA VAL A 201 5.02 6.67 -10.53
C VAL A 201 6.11 7.18 -9.59
N MET A 202 7.29 6.58 -9.68
CA MET A 202 8.45 6.98 -8.90
C MET A 202 9.06 8.28 -9.43
N SER A 203 9.80 9.00 -8.59
CA SER A 203 10.60 10.16 -9.01
C SER A 203 11.61 9.87 -10.13
N SER A 204 12.05 8.60 -10.29
CA SER A 204 12.90 8.13 -11.40
C SER A 204 12.16 8.00 -12.74
N GLY A 205 10.83 8.07 -12.73
CA GLY A 205 9.96 7.78 -13.86
C GLY A 205 9.61 6.30 -14.02
N GLU A 206 10.23 5.39 -13.26
CA GLU A 206 9.74 4.01 -13.16
C GLU A 206 8.35 4.02 -12.53
N PHE A 207 7.47 3.09 -12.91
CA PHE A 207 6.10 3.09 -12.40
C PHE A 207 5.55 1.70 -12.20
N PHE A 208 4.49 1.62 -11.41
CA PHE A 208 3.79 0.40 -11.08
C PHE A 208 2.35 0.48 -11.55
N VAL A 209 1.82 -0.62 -12.05
CA VAL A 209 0.40 -0.77 -12.38
C VAL A 209 -0.19 -1.90 -11.53
N ALA A 210 -1.30 -1.60 -10.86
CA ALA A 210 -2.14 -2.61 -10.23
C ALA A 210 -3.15 -3.13 -11.25
N ASP A 211 -3.04 -4.42 -11.60
CA ASP A 211 -3.89 -5.10 -12.56
C ASP A 211 -4.78 -6.09 -11.81
N GLY A 212 -5.99 -5.63 -11.43
CA GLY A 212 -6.60 -6.12 -10.19
C GLY A 212 -8.03 -6.68 -10.25
N TYR A 213 -8.94 -6.17 -11.08
CA TYR A 213 -10.34 -6.66 -10.97
C TYR A 213 -10.51 -8.09 -11.50
N CYS A 214 -9.80 -8.43 -12.57
CA CYS A 214 -9.78 -9.80 -13.08
C CYS A 214 -8.39 -10.44 -13.07
N ASN A 215 -7.34 -9.68 -12.76
CA ASN A 215 -5.99 -10.18 -12.49
C ASN A 215 -5.61 -10.02 -11.00
N THR A 216 -4.42 -10.46 -10.61
CA THR A 216 -3.96 -10.45 -9.20
C THR A 216 -2.48 -10.07 -9.11
N ARG A 217 -2.06 -9.10 -9.93
CA ARG A 217 -0.63 -8.75 -10.10
C ARG A 217 -0.36 -7.26 -9.99
N ILE A 218 0.84 -6.95 -9.52
CA ILE A 218 1.48 -5.64 -9.66
C ILE A 218 2.59 -5.79 -10.69
N ILE A 219 2.66 -4.86 -11.62
CA ILE A 219 3.67 -4.86 -12.69
C ILE A 219 4.47 -3.58 -12.58
N LYS A 220 5.80 -3.70 -12.56
CA LYS A 220 6.74 -2.58 -12.58
C LYS A 220 7.25 -2.35 -14.00
N PHE A 221 7.34 -1.10 -14.40
CA PHE A 221 7.76 -0.65 -15.72
C PHE A 221 8.89 0.38 -15.62
N ALA A 222 9.74 0.40 -16.64
CA ALA A 222 10.68 1.47 -16.91
C ALA A 222 9.94 2.72 -17.44
N PRO A 223 10.55 3.92 -17.43
CA PRO A 223 9.89 5.16 -17.86
C PRO A 223 9.37 5.14 -19.30
N ASP A 224 9.91 4.27 -20.16
CA ASP A 224 9.53 4.09 -21.56
C ASP A 224 8.37 3.09 -21.77
N GLY A 225 7.88 2.45 -20.70
CA GLY A 225 6.83 1.44 -20.75
C GLY A 225 7.33 0.00 -20.89
N THR A 226 8.65 -0.24 -20.86
CA THR A 226 9.20 -1.60 -20.84
C THR A 226 8.94 -2.26 -19.49
N ARG A 227 8.38 -3.49 -19.48
CA ARG A 227 8.18 -4.27 -18.24
C ARG A 227 9.53 -4.62 -17.60
N ILE A 228 9.65 -4.39 -16.29
CA ILE A 228 10.85 -4.73 -15.50
C ILE A 228 10.61 -6.02 -14.71
N LEU A 229 9.54 -6.07 -13.91
CA LEU A 229 9.19 -7.22 -13.09
C LEU A 229 7.70 -7.22 -12.76
N GLN A 230 7.19 -8.37 -12.33
CA GLN A 230 5.82 -8.49 -11.82
C GLN A 230 5.78 -9.43 -10.61
N TRP A 231 4.81 -9.21 -9.74
CA TRP A 231 4.53 -10.12 -8.63
C TRP A 231 3.04 -10.13 -8.30
N GLY A 232 2.64 -11.11 -7.49
CA GLY A 232 1.24 -11.35 -7.16
C GLY A 232 0.77 -12.69 -7.72
N ARG A 233 -0.16 -13.34 -7.02
CA ARG A 233 -0.80 -14.57 -7.47
C ARG A 233 -2.18 -14.74 -6.86
N ARG A 234 -3.03 -15.53 -7.51
CA ARG A 234 -4.42 -15.72 -7.09
C ARG A 234 -4.60 -16.66 -5.89
N TYR A 235 -3.74 -17.66 -5.75
CA TYR A 235 -3.94 -18.77 -4.80
C TYR A 235 -2.71 -19.10 -3.95
N GLY A 236 -2.96 -19.86 -2.89
CA GLY A 236 -1.98 -20.36 -1.93
C GLY A 236 -1.94 -19.54 -0.64
N GLU A 237 -0.94 -19.82 0.20
CA GLU A 237 -0.73 -19.14 1.48
C GLU A 237 0.59 -18.37 1.41
N SER A 238 0.51 -17.09 1.07
CA SER A 238 1.69 -16.22 0.93
C SER A 238 1.29 -14.77 0.98
N PRO A 239 2.18 -13.87 1.44
CA PRO A 239 1.94 -12.42 1.35
C PRO A 239 1.70 -11.93 -0.08
N PHE A 240 2.17 -12.66 -1.09
CA PHE A 240 1.99 -12.36 -2.51
C PHE A 240 0.61 -12.76 -3.06
N VAL A 241 -0.26 -13.36 -2.24
CA VAL A 241 -1.64 -13.64 -2.66
C VAL A 241 -2.45 -12.36 -2.55
N LEU A 242 -2.82 -11.81 -3.70
CA LEU A 242 -3.57 -10.57 -3.81
C LEU A 242 -4.98 -10.88 -4.34
N ASN A 243 -5.98 -10.13 -3.87
CA ASN A 243 -7.35 -10.21 -4.34
C ASN A 243 -7.90 -8.80 -4.58
N VAL A 244 -7.94 -8.42 -5.86
CA VAL A 244 -8.22 -7.06 -6.30
C VAL A 244 -7.21 -6.07 -5.71
N PRO A 245 -5.92 -6.13 -6.11
CA PRO A 245 -5.00 -5.02 -5.88
C PRO A 245 -5.62 -3.77 -6.52
N HIS A 246 -6.07 -2.82 -5.71
CA HIS A 246 -7.01 -1.77 -6.14
C HIS A 246 -6.36 -0.40 -6.22
N ALA A 247 -5.54 -0.05 -5.23
CA ALA A 247 -4.81 1.23 -5.15
C ALA A 247 -3.33 1.00 -4.82
N LEU A 248 -2.50 1.98 -5.16
CA LEU A 248 -1.05 1.97 -4.94
C LEU A 248 -0.62 3.27 -4.27
N ALA A 249 0.23 3.16 -3.24
CA ALA A 249 0.90 4.30 -2.63
C ALA A 249 2.41 4.06 -2.55
N LEU A 250 3.20 5.07 -2.94
CA LEU A 250 4.65 5.02 -2.83
C LEU A 250 5.11 5.70 -1.54
N ALA A 251 5.93 4.98 -0.79
CA ALA A 251 6.79 5.53 0.26
C ALA A 251 8.24 5.48 -0.27
N GLU A 252 8.54 6.35 -1.24
CA GLU A 252 9.79 6.29 -2.01
C GLU A 252 11.03 6.42 -1.14
N GLU A 253 11.01 7.31 -0.15
CA GLU A 253 12.12 7.51 0.80
C GLU A 253 12.37 6.28 1.67
N ARG A 254 11.40 5.36 1.70
CA ARG A 254 11.45 4.06 2.38
C ARG A 254 11.72 2.91 1.41
N GLY A 255 11.81 3.20 0.12
CA GLY A 255 11.99 2.23 -0.96
C GLY A 255 10.83 1.25 -1.08
N ALA A 256 9.59 1.67 -0.79
CA ALA A 256 8.44 0.79 -0.72
C ALA A 256 7.25 1.25 -1.58
N VAL A 257 6.51 0.27 -2.10
CA VAL A 257 5.20 0.44 -2.72
C VAL A 257 4.18 -0.38 -1.93
N CYS A 258 3.09 0.26 -1.52
CA CYS A 258 2.01 -0.35 -0.77
C CYS A 258 0.76 -0.49 -1.64
N VAL A 259 0.06 -1.61 -1.48
CA VAL A 259 -1.09 -2.01 -2.29
C VAL A 259 -2.32 -2.13 -1.40
N ALA A 260 -3.45 -1.54 -1.80
CA ALA A 260 -4.75 -1.85 -1.21
C ALA A 260 -5.19 -3.21 -1.76
N ASP A 261 -4.99 -4.25 -0.98
CA ASP A 261 -5.44 -5.61 -1.32
C ASP A 261 -6.91 -5.72 -0.94
N ARG A 262 -7.78 -5.25 -1.85
CA ARG A 262 -9.11 -4.79 -1.51
C ARG A 262 -9.95 -5.85 -0.85
N GLU A 263 -10.06 -7.02 -1.45
CA GLU A 263 -10.89 -8.10 -0.91
C GLU A 263 -10.16 -8.93 0.17
N ARG A 264 -9.01 -8.45 0.66
CA ARG A 264 -8.33 -9.00 1.84
C ARG A 264 -8.23 -8.00 3.00
N GLY A 265 -8.78 -6.78 2.86
CA GLY A 265 -8.88 -5.80 3.95
C GLY A 265 -7.53 -5.36 4.50
N ARG A 266 -6.48 -5.34 3.67
CA ARG A 266 -5.11 -5.02 4.11
C ARG A 266 -4.37 -4.11 3.14
N ALA A 267 -3.47 -3.30 3.67
CA ALA A 267 -2.42 -2.64 2.91
C ALA A 267 -1.19 -3.54 2.89
N ALA A 268 -0.80 -4.09 1.74
CA ALA A 268 0.38 -4.95 1.59
C ALA A 268 1.52 -4.17 0.95
N CYS A 269 2.68 -4.08 1.61
CA CYS A 269 3.82 -3.30 1.17
C CYS A 269 4.97 -4.19 0.70
N PHE A 270 5.61 -3.77 -0.40
CA PHE A 270 6.69 -4.46 -1.08
C PHE A 270 7.82 -3.48 -1.34
N ARG A 271 9.05 -3.98 -1.47
CA ARG A 271 10.17 -3.14 -1.91
C ARG A 271 9.95 -2.72 -3.35
N ALA A 272 10.11 -1.42 -3.61
CA ALA A 272 9.94 -0.85 -4.95
C ALA A 272 11.03 -1.31 -5.94
N ASP A 273 12.21 -1.69 -5.45
CA ASP A 273 13.33 -2.12 -6.31
C ASP A 273 13.12 -3.52 -6.89
N ASN A 274 12.66 -4.48 -6.09
CA ASN A 274 12.65 -5.91 -6.44
C ASN A 274 11.33 -6.65 -6.12
N GLY A 275 10.32 -5.96 -5.59
CA GLY A 275 9.02 -6.55 -5.27
C GLY A 275 9.00 -7.48 -4.07
N THR A 276 10.09 -7.59 -3.29
CA THR A 276 10.07 -8.44 -2.08
C THR A 276 9.13 -7.88 -1.02
N TYR A 277 8.42 -8.77 -0.32
CA TYR A 277 7.45 -8.38 0.70
C TYR A 277 8.12 -7.71 1.90
N VAL A 278 7.53 -6.61 2.39
CA VAL A 278 8.01 -5.82 3.53
C VAL A 278 7.11 -6.03 4.74
N ALA A 279 5.83 -5.67 4.61
CA ALA A 279 4.87 -5.66 5.72
C ALA A 279 3.43 -5.68 5.19
N ALA A 280 2.47 -5.96 6.06
CA ALA A 280 1.07 -5.70 5.78
C ALA A 280 0.37 -5.11 7.00
N TYR A 281 -0.57 -4.20 6.75
CA TYR A 281 -1.38 -3.56 7.77
C TYR A 281 -2.83 -3.97 7.57
N SER A 282 -3.40 -4.63 8.57
CA SER A 282 -4.81 -4.99 8.66
C SER A 282 -5.35 -4.61 10.03
N SER A 283 -6.63 -4.29 10.11
CA SER A 283 -7.29 -3.99 11.38
C SER A 283 -8.75 -4.38 11.31
N TRP A 284 -9.27 -4.95 12.39
CA TRP A 284 -10.70 -5.21 12.54
C TRP A 284 -11.55 -3.92 12.50
N LEU A 285 -10.95 -2.74 12.69
CA LEU A 285 -11.63 -1.45 12.49
C LEU A 285 -11.82 -1.12 11.00
N VAL A 286 -10.88 -1.51 10.16
CA VAL A 286 -10.93 -1.33 8.69
C VAL A 286 -11.87 -2.37 8.07
N GLY A 287 -11.93 -3.57 8.66
CA GLY A 287 -12.77 -4.67 8.21
C GLY A 287 -12.18 -5.44 7.04
N ALA A 288 -13.02 -6.21 6.36
CA ALA A 288 -12.58 -7.15 5.33
C ALA A 288 -12.27 -6.50 3.97
N ARG A 289 -12.57 -5.21 3.80
CA ARG A 289 -12.44 -4.53 2.50
C ARG A 289 -11.72 -3.18 2.59
N LEU A 290 -10.56 -3.07 1.94
CA LEU A 290 -9.77 -1.84 1.89
C LEU A 290 -9.76 -1.27 0.48
N PHE A 291 -10.41 -0.14 0.23
CA PHE A 291 -10.59 0.35 -1.15
C PHE A 291 -9.40 1.17 -1.62
N SER A 292 -8.87 2.08 -0.80
CA SER A 292 -7.70 2.86 -1.21
C SER A 292 -6.77 3.21 -0.06
N LEU A 293 -5.55 3.59 -0.42
CA LEU A 293 -4.53 4.11 0.48
C LEU A 293 -3.75 5.23 -0.20
N ALA A 294 -3.26 6.17 0.60
CA ALA A 294 -2.26 7.15 0.22
C ALA A 294 -1.20 7.29 1.30
N TYR A 295 0.01 7.66 0.90
CA TYR A 295 1.14 7.85 1.81
C TYR A 295 1.49 9.33 1.92
N ALA A 296 1.76 9.79 3.13
CA ALA A 296 2.33 11.10 3.39
C ALA A 296 3.65 10.93 4.17
N PRO A 297 4.78 11.52 3.72
CA PRO A 297 6.05 11.45 4.45
C PRO A 297 6.04 12.20 5.79
N ALA A 298 5.06 13.08 6.01
CA ALA A 298 4.88 13.81 7.25
C ALA A 298 4.91 12.91 8.49
N HIS A 299 5.42 13.47 9.60
CA HIS A 299 5.46 12.81 10.91
C HIS A 299 6.16 11.44 10.92
N GLY A 300 7.16 11.25 10.05
CA GLY A 300 7.86 9.97 9.94
C GLY A 300 7.08 8.93 9.15
N GLY A 301 6.11 9.33 8.31
CA GLY A 301 5.37 8.45 7.43
C GLY A 301 4.01 8.05 7.98
N ARG A 302 2.95 8.41 7.24
CA ARG A 302 1.56 8.07 7.54
C ARG A 302 0.92 7.38 6.36
N LEU A 303 0.12 6.35 6.65
CA LEU A 303 -0.79 5.75 5.68
C LEU A 303 -2.21 6.22 5.97
N TYR A 304 -2.80 6.91 5.01
CA TYR A 304 -4.21 7.25 5.00
C TYR A 304 -4.92 6.17 4.22
N VAL A 305 -5.93 5.55 4.83
CA VAL A 305 -6.61 4.41 4.23
C VAL A 305 -8.11 4.60 4.33
N VAL A 306 -8.84 4.09 3.35
CA VAL A 306 -10.29 4.14 3.31
C VAL A 306 -10.84 2.76 3.00
N ASN A 307 -11.70 2.26 3.89
CA ASN A 307 -12.43 1.02 3.66
C ASN A 307 -13.65 1.27 2.77
N GLY A 308 -14.35 0.20 2.38
CA GLY A 308 -15.55 0.34 1.55
C GLY A 308 -16.73 -0.48 2.05
N PRO A 309 -17.89 -0.35 1.39
CA PRO A 309 -19.12 -1.05 1.78
C PRO A 309 -18.95 -2.57 1.70
N ASN A 310 -19.82 -3.29 2.40
CA ASN A 310 -19.79 -4.76 2.51
C ASN A 310 -18.50 -5.32 3.15
N GLY A 311 -17.76 -4.49 3.90
CA GLY A 311 -16.57 -4.90 4.65
C GLY A 311 -16.83 -5.41 6.07
N GLY A 312 -18.11 -5.50 6.49
CA GLY A 312 -18.51 -5.94 7.83
C GLY A 312 -18.36 -4.89 8.94
N VAL A 313 -17.97 -3.66 8.60
CA VAL A 313 -17.79 -2.54 9.53
C VAL A 313 -18.29 -1.24 8.89
N PRO A 314 -18.52 -0.16 9.67
CA PRO A 314 -18.88 1.14 9.13
C PRO A 314 -17.80 1.67 8.19
N VAL A 315 -18.23 2.38 7.15
CA VAL A 315 -17.33 2.92 6.13
C VAL A 315 -16.73 4.25 6.62
N ARG A 316 -15.40 4.30 6.72
CA ARG A 316 -14.61 5.38 7.31
C ARG A 316 -13.21 5.45 6.71
N GLY A 317 -12.61 6.63 6.84
CA GLY A 317 -11.18 6.83 6.69
C GLY A 317 -10.42 6.59 7.99
N TYR A 318 -9.16 6.20 7.86
CA TYR A 318 -8.26 5.94 8.97
C TYR A 318 -6.85 6.45 8.66
N VAL A 319 -6.10 6.81 9.70
CA VAL A 319 -4.69 7.19 9.60
C VAL A 319 -3.86 6.25 10.44
N LEU A 320 -2.86 5.62 9.83
CA LEU A 320 -1.93 4.70 10.48
C LEU A 320 -0.53 5.31 10.48
N ASP A 321 0.20 5.08 11.55
CA ASP A 321 1.64 5.26 11.58
C ASP A 321 2.30 4.20 10.69
N TYR A 322 3.12 4.62 9.72
CA TYR A 322 3.70 3.69 8.74
C TYR A 322 4.62 2.67 9.39
N GLU A 323 5.44 3.05 10.37
CA GLU A 323 6.48 2.18 10.95
C GLU A 323 5.92 1.15 11.91
N SER A 324 4.95 1.54 12.73
CA SER A 324 4.36 0.68 13.76
C SER A 324 3.08 -0.01 13.30
N GLY A 325 2.43 0.47 12.23
CA GLY A 325 1.09 0.06 11.84
C GLY A 325 0.00 0.49 12.83
N ARG A 326 0.34 1.34 13.82
CA ARG A 326 -0.60 1.77 14.86
C ARG A 326 -1.66 2.68 14.25
N MET A 327 -2.92 2.37 14.53
CA MET A 327 -4.05 3.25 14.22
C MET A 327 -3.96 4.53 15.06
N LEU A 328 -3.94 5.68 14.40
CA LEU A 328 -3.81 7.00 15.03
C LEU A 328 -5.15 7.73 15.05
N ALA A 329 -5.82 7.75 13.91
CA ALA A 329 -6.99 8.60 13.70
C ALA A 329 -8.05 7.91 12.83
N THR A 330 -9.27 8.45 12.88
CA THR A 330 -10.38 8.09 12.00
C THR A 330 -11.11 9.34 11.56
N PHE A 331 -11.64 9.34 10.34
CA PHE A 331 -12.37 10.45 9.77
C PHE A 331 -13.50 9.97 8.86
N ALA A 332 -14.55 10.77 8.76
CA ALA A 332 -15.70 10.56 7.88
C ALA A 332 -16.47 11.89 7.80
N PRO A 333 -17.23 12.15 6.72
CA PRO A 333 -18.18 13.26 6.72
C PRO A 333 -19.28 13.01 7.77
N HIS A 334 -20.01 14.05 8.17
CA HIS A 334 -21.02 13.93 9.24
C HIS A 334 -22.14 12.93 8.92
N ASP A 335 -22.50 12.83 7.64
CA ASP A 335 -23.47 11.87 7.12
C ASP A 335 -22.88 10.48 6.84
N GLY A 336 -21.57 10.31 7.07
CA GLY A 336 -20.83 9.08 6.81
C GLY A 336 -20.51 8.88 5.33
N PHE A 337 -19.55 7.99 5.08
CA PHE A 337 -19.28 7.52 3.73
C PHE A 337 -20.26 6.40 3.36
N SER A 338 -20.67 6.37 2.09
CA SER A 338 -21.47 5.29 1.52
C SER A 338 -20.61 4.38 0.64
N ASN A 339 -19.88 4.93 -0.33
CA ASN A 339 -19.04 4.14 -1.24
C ASN A 339 -17.80 4.92 -1.69
N PRO A 340 -16.86 5.21 -0.77
CA PRO A 340 -15.62 5.88 -1.08
C PRO A 340 -14.72 4.94 -1.89
N HIS A 341 -13.95 5.51 -2.82
CA HIS A 341 -13.28 4.72 -3.85
C HIS A 341 -11.79 4.91 -3.90
N ASP A 342 -11.34 6.13 -3.67
CA ASP A 342 -9.94 6.53 -3.74
C ASP A 342 -9.58 7.49 -2.60
N ILE A 343 -8.31 7.84 -2.47
CA ILE A 343 -7.84 8.84 -1.50
C ILE A 343 -6.58 9.53 -2.00
N ALA A 344 -6.53 10.86 -1.88
CA ALA A 344 -5.32 11.66 -2.09
C ALA A 344 -5.01 12.46 -0.82
N VAL A 345 -3.72 12.65 -0.53
CA VAL A 345 -3.24 13.39 0.64
C VAL A 345 -2.09 14.30 0.26
N THR A 346 -2.04 15.50 0.83
CA THR A 346 -0.87 16.38 0.68
C THR A 346 0.36 15.78 1.37
N PRO A 347 1.59 16.05 0.90
CA PRO A 347 2.80 15.47 1.50
C PRO A 347 2.98 15.77 2.99
N ASP A 348 2.48 16.91 3.46
CA ASP A 348 2.47 17.34 4.86
C ASP A 348 1.34 16.70 5.70
N GLY A 349 0.43 15.97 5.07
CA GLY A 349 -0.73 15.34 5.71
C GLY A 349 -1.86 16.30 6.08
N SER A 350 -1.77 17.58 5.71
CA SER A 350 -2.71 18.62 6.15
C SER A 350 -4.06 18.57 5.43
N LYS A 351 -4.12 18.01 4.22
CA LYS A 351 -5.36 17.91 3.43
C LYS A 351 -5.54 16.51 2.87
N VAL A 352 -6.75 15.99 2.99
CA VAL A 352 -7.14 14.67 2.48
C VAL A 352 -8.38 14.80 1.62
N TYR A 353 -8.41 14.11 0.49
CA TYR A 353 -9.52 14.12 -0.45
C TYR A 353 -10.00 12.70 -0.69
N VAL A 354 -11.30 12.46 -0.54
CA VAL A 354 -11.92 11.14 -0.69
C VAL A 354 -13.11 11.23 -1.65
N PRO A 355 -13.02 10.69 -2.87
CA PRO A 355 -14.15 10.56 -3.79
C PRO A 355 -15.07 9.40 -3.41
N GLU A 356 -16.35 9.54 -3.76
CA GLU A 356 -17.36 8.50 -3.64
C GLU A 356 -17.96 8.12 -5.01
N LEU A 357 -18.15 6.81 -5.21
CA LEU A 357 -18.89 6.27 -6.34
C LEU A 357 -20.39 6.44 -6.17
N ASN A 358 -20.89 6.60 -4.95
CA ASN A 358 -22.28 6.88 -4.63
C ASN A 358 -22.34 7.36 -3.16
N PRO A 359 -22.86 8.55 -2.84
CA PRO A 359 -23.28 9.60 -3.78
C PRO A 359 -22.10 10.12 -4.62
N TYR A 360 -22.38 10.73 -5.78
CA TYR A 360 -21.36 11.23 -6.71
C TYR A 360 -20.75 12.54 -6.17
N ARG A 361 -19.74 12.44 -5.30
CA ARG A 361 -19.11 13.59 -4.65
C ARG A 361 -17.63 13.34 -4.35
N VAL A 362 -16.93 14.41 -3.96
CA VAL A 362 -15.60 14.36 -3.36
C VAL A 362 -15.64 15.11 -2.03
N CYS A 363 -15.12 14.49 -0.97
CA CYS A 363 -15.02 15.11 0.35
C CYS A 363 -13.59 15.59 0.60
N LYS A 364 -13.42 16.84 1.07
CA LYS A 364 -12.15 17.36 1.60
C LYS A 364 -12.14 17.29 3.12
N PHE A 365 -10.98 16.94 3.66
CA PHE A 365 -10.69 16.98 5.08
C PHE A 365 -9.41 17.77 5.33
N VAL A 366 -9.35 18.49 6.45
CA VAL A 366 -8.19 19.28 6.87
C VAL A 366 -7.78 18.88 8.28
N ASP A 367 -6.48 18.65 8.47
CA ASP A 367 -5.84 18.52 9.79
C ASP A 367 -5.21 19.89 10.12
N GLU A 368 -5.93 20.72 10.89
CA GLU A 368 -5.48 22.07 11.26
C GLU A 368 -4.50 22.07 12.44
N THR A 369 -4.15 20.91 12.97
CA THR A 369 -3.31 20.84 14.17
C THR A 369 -1.93 21.45 13.86
N PRO A 370 -1.55 22.61 14.43
CA PRO A 370 -0.26 23.22 14.18
C PRO A 370 0.78 22.38 14.92
N ARG A 371 1.36 21.39 14.23
CA ARG A 371 2.37 20.53 14.82
C ARG A 371 3.73 21.24 14.72
N ASN A 372 3.88 22.27 15.54
CA ASN A 372 5.18 22.87 15.82
C ASN A 372 6.18 21.76 16.14
N GLY A 373 7.31 21.75 15.44
CA GLY A 373 8.44 20.89 15.75
C GLY A 373 8.85 21.10 17.21
N THR A 374 8.53 20.12 18.05
CA THR A 374 9.23 19.65 19.24
C THR A 374 8.24 18.73 19.96
N GLU A 375 8.49 17.44 19.90
CA GLU A 375 7.78 16.46 20.72
C GLU A 375 7.87 16.89 22.20
N ARG A 376 6.76 17.35 22.78
CA ARG A 376 6.53 17.09 24.20
C ARG A 376 6.07 15.64 24.30
N ASN A 377 6.98 14.80 24.75
CA ASN A 377 6.67 13.54 25.43
C ASN A 377 5.70 13.82 26.59
N THR A 378 4.40 13.89 26.30
CA THR A 378 3.38 13.51 27.27
C THR A 378 3.09 12.04 27.02
N PRO A 379 3.42 11.15 27.98
CA PRO A 379 3.08 9.74 27.85
C PRO A 379 1.56 9.64 27.81
N VAL A 380 0.99 9.41 26.63
CA VAL A 380 -0.37 8.90 26.52
C VAL A 380 -0.34 7.53 27.20
N LYS A 381 -0.97 7.43 28.37
CA LYS A 381 -1.08 6.17 29.09
C LYS A 381 -1.76 5.13 28.18
N PRO A 382 -1.18 3.92 28.02
CA PRO A 382 -1.68 2.92 27.10
C PRO A 382 -2.89 2.20 27.70
N THR A 383 -4.02 2.17 26.98
CA THR A 383 -5.06 1.17 27.26
C THR A 383 -5.84 0.76 26.01
N ALA A 384 -5.16 0.01 25.15
CA ALA A 384 -5.79 -1.03 24.35
C ALA A 384 -4.81 -2.19 24.21
N THR A 385 -4.50 -2.83 25.34
CA THR A 385 -3.93 -4.18 25.31
C THR A 385 -5.05 -5.12 24.88
N ILE A 386 -4.91 -5.73 23.71
CA ILE A 386 -5.76 -6.85 23.30
C ILE A 386 -5.30 -8.06 24.13
N GLU A 387 -6.21 -8.69 24.86
CA GLU A 387 -5.92 -9.86 25.68
C GLU A 387 -5.51 -11.05 24.81
N SER A 388 -4.44 -11.74 25.22
CA SER A 388 -4.02 -13.02 24.67
C SER A 388 -4.97 -14.13 25.14
N VAL A 389 -5.65 -14.80 24.21
CA VAL A 389 -6.31 -16.08 24.50
C VAL A 389 -5.41 -17.19 23.96
N GLY A 390 -4.82 -17.96 24.88
CA GLY A 390 -4.08 -19.18 24.54
C GLY A 390 -4.99 -20.28 24.01
N PRO A 391 -4.44 -21.34 23.42
CA PRO A 391 -5.22 -22.35 22.71
C PRO A 391 -6.16 -23.11 23.65
N VAL A 392 -7.42 -23.21 23.23
CA VAL A 392 -8.35 -24.23 23.72
C VAL A 392 -7.85 -25.57 23.18
N VAL A 393 -7.47 -26.48 24.09
CA VAL A 393 -7.23 -27.88 23.76
C VAL A 393 -8.37 -28.66 24.38
N ASP A 394 -9.23 -29.23 23.54
CA ASP A 394 -10.28 -30.14 23.98
C ASP A 394 -9.68 -31.53 24.24
N GLY A 395 -9.98 -32.07 25.43
CA GLY A 395 -10.07 -33.51 25.69
C GLY A 395 -8.81 -34.25 26.18
N ALA A 396 -8.70 -34.47 27.50
CA ALA A 396 -8.59 -35.81 28.09
C ALA A 396 -8.63 -35.77 29.63
N VAL A 397 -9.42 -36.68 30.18
CA VAL A 397 -9.66 -36.93 31.61
C VAL A 397 -8.37 -37.40 32.31
N GLY A 398 -8.07 -36.85 33.49
CA GLY A 398 -7.01 -37.34 34.37
C GLY A 398 -7.11 -36.73 35.78
N VAL A 399 -7.53 -37.54 36.74
CA VAL A 399 -7.54 -37.23 38.19
C VAL A 399 -6.10 -37.22 38.71
N GLY A 400 -5.69 -36.21 39.48
CA GLY A 400 -4.37 -36.23 40.14
C GLY A 400 -4.02 -34.98 40.97
N VAL A 401 -3.91 -35.21 42.28
CA VAL A 401 -3.50 -34.36 43.41
C VAL A 401 -2.25 -33.49 43.15
N GLY A 402 -2.23 -32.27 43.71
CA GLY A 402 -1.18 -31.27 43.45
C GLY A 402 0.15 -31.41 44.20
N LEU A 403 1.06 -30.46 43.93
CA LEU A 403 2.15 -29.90 44.78
C LEU A 403 3.11 -29.02 43.93
N GLY A 404 3.57 -27.90 44.52
CA GLY A 404 4.98 -27.47 44.45
C GLY A 404 5.48 -26.64 43.25
N ALA A 405 5.83 -25.39 43.52
CA ALA A 405 6.67 -24.54 42.68
C ALA A 405 8.14 -25.04 42.62
N GLY A 406 8.81 -24.88 41.47
CA GLY A 406 10.27 -24.86 41.39
C GLY A 406 10.92 -25.41 40.10
N VAL A 407 11.74 -24.55 39.47
CA VAL A 407 12.94 -24.86 38.66
C VAL A 407 12.76 -25.31 37.20
N GLN A 408 12.98 -24.39 36.25
CA GLN A 408 13.77 -24.65 35.02
C GLN A 408 14.16 -23.34 34.29
N ALA A 409 15.17 -22.64 34.81
CA ALA A 409 15.89 -21.58 34.10
C ALA A 409 17.39 -21.94 34.14
N GLY A 410 17.87 -22.67 33.13
CA GLY A 410 19.26 -23.13 33.11
C GLY A 410 19.79 -23.60 31.75
N ALA A 411 18.93 -24.00 30.81
CA ALA A 411 19.38 -24.57 29.54
C ALA A 411 19.63 -23.54 28.41
N TRP A 412 19.13 -22.31 28.53
CA TRP A 412 19.19 -21.33 27.43
C TRP A 412 20.38 -20.36 27.49
N GLY A 413 21.01 -20.15 28.65
CA GLY A 413 22.17 -19.26 28.78
C GLY A 413 23.48 -19.83 28.23
N ALA A 414 23.65 -21.16 28.27
CA ALA A 414 24.88 -21.82 27.86
C ALA A 414 25.10 -21.84 26.34
N LEU A 415 24.02 -21.86 25.54
CA LEU A 415 24.11 -21.89 24.08
C LEU A 415 24.57 -20.55 23.48
N TRP A 416 24.16 -19.43 24.07
CA TRP A 416 24.53 -18.08 23.60
C TRP A 416 25.95 -17.69 24.02
N GLY A 417 26.41 -18.14 25.19
CA GLY A 417 27.79 -17.94 25.64
C GLY A 417 28.82 -18.65 24.75
N ALA A 418 28.52 -19.88 24.30
CA ALA A 418 29.40 -20.65 23.44
C ALA A 418 29.51 -20.06 22.02
N LEU A 419 28.41 -19.55 21.45
CA LEU A 419 28.39 -18.92 20.13
C LEU A 419 29.13 -17.57 20.10
N GLY A 420 29.03 -16.77 21.17
CA GLY A 420 29.77 -15.51 21.29
C GLY A 420 31.29 -15.70 21.38
N ALA A 421 31.74 -16.73 22.10
CA ALA A 421 33.16 -17.04 22.25
C ALA A 421 33.81 -17.52 20.93
N VAL A 422 33.09 -18.29 20.11
CA VAL A 422 33.58 -18.77 18.81
C VAL A 422 33.73 -17.62 17.80
N LEU A 423 32.79 -16.67 17.80
CA LEU A 423 32.85 -15.49 16.91
C LEU A 423 34.01 -14.55 17.26
N LEU A 424 34.28 -14.35 18.56
CA LEU A 424 35.43 -13.55 19.02
C LEU A 424 36.77 -14.22 18.68
N ALA A 425 36.86 -15.55 18.80
CA ALA A 425 38.06 -16.30 18.43
C ALA A 425 38.35 -16.24 16.93
N LEU A 426 37.31 -16.31 16.07
CA LEU A 426 37.46 -16.18 14.61
C LEU A 426 37.85 -14.77 14.18
N GLY A 427 37.30 -13.74 14.84
CA GLY A 427 37.70 -12.34 14.61
C GLY A 427 39.16 -12.07 15.00
N ALA A 428 39.62 -12.60 16.14
CA ALA A 428 41.01 -12.48 16.57
C ALA A 428 41.98 -13.19 15.61
N LEU A 429 41.60 -14.35 15.07
CA LEU A 429 42.42 -15.12 14.12
C LEU A 429 42.56 -14.41 12.75
N ALA A 430 41.50 -13.70 12.30
CA ALA A 430 41.53 -12.89 11.09
C ALA A 430 42.44 -11.67 11.23
N LEU A 431 42.40 -10.99 12.39
CA LEU A 431 43.28 -9.85 12.70
C LEU A 431 44.76 -10.25 12.84
N LEU A 432 45.04 -11.43 13.43
CA LEU A 432 46.40 -11.99 13.51
C LEU A 432 46.96 -12.35 12.12
N ARG A 433 46.11 -12.83 11.19
CA ARG A 433 46.52 -13.12 9.81
C ARG A 433 46.73 -11.85 8.97
N ALA A 434 45.95 -10.80 9.21
CA ALA A 434 46.16 -9.50 8.55
C ALA A 434 47.46 -8.83 9.01
N ARG A 435 47.80 -8.96 10.30
CA ARG A 435 49.05 -8.41 10.87
C ARG A 435 50.32 -9.12 10.37
N ASN A 436 50.24 -10.41 10.03
CA ASN A 436 51.39 -11.18 9.52
C ASN A 436 51.58 -11.10 8.00
N ARG A 437 50.68 -10.43 7.25
CA ARG A 437 50.83 -10.18 5.80
C ARG A 437 51.43 -8.81 5.45
N GLY A 438 51.81 -8.02 6.45
CA GLY A 438 52.41 -6.69 6.28
C GLY A 438 53.94 -6.65 6.28
N LYS A 439 54.61 -7.79 6.13
CA LYS A 439 56.06 -7.90 5.92
C LYS A 439 56.26 -8.84 4.74
N ASP A 440 57.17 -8.47 3.86
CA ASP A 440 57.49 -9.12 2.58
C ASP A 440 56.66 -8.55 1.41
N PHE A 441 57.13 -7.45 0.83
CA PHE A 441 57.33 -7.31 -0.63
C PHE A 441 58.28 -6.12 -0.85
N GLU A 442 59.55 -6.45 -1.10
CA GLU A 442 60.58 -5.57 -1.68
C GLU A 442 60.32 -5.35 -3.18
N ASP A 443 61.03 -4.36 -3.70
CA ASP A 443 60.87 -3.61 -4.94
C ASP A 443 61.13 -4.35 -6.28
N GLU A 444 60.59 -3.72 -7.34
CA GLU A 444 61.07 -3.63 -8.75
C GLU A 444 60.76 -4.74 -9.80
N PRO A 445 60.73 -4.41 -11.13
CA PRO A 445 59.89 -3.41 -11.79
C PRO A 445 59.22 -3.90 -13.11
N LEU A 446 58.41 -3.01 -13.70
CA LEU A 446 57.81 -3.00 -15.05
C LEU A 446 58.66 -3.64 -16.17
N VAL A 447 58.03 -4.35 -17.12
CA VAL A 447 58.18 -4.18 -18.60
C VAL A 447 57.07 -4.96 -19.36
N HIS A 448 56.43 -4.23 -20.29
CA HIS A 448 55.53 -4.56 -21.42
C HIS A 448 54.13 -5.15 -21.20
#